data_AF-A0A7K8VZJ5-F1
#
_entry.id   AF-A0A7K8VZJ5-F1
#
_cell.length_a   1.000
_cell.length_b   1.000
_cell.length_c   1.000
_cell.angle_alpha   90.00
_cell.angle_beta   90.00
_cell.angle_gamma   90.00
#
_symmetry.space_group_name_H-M   'P 1'
#
loop_
_entity.id
_entity.type
_entity.pdbx_description
1 polymer ?
#
loop_
_entity_poly.entity_id
_entity_poly.type
_entity_poly.pdbx_seq_one_letter_code
_entity_poly.pdbx_strand_id
1 'polypeptide(L)'
;QLFLDDAKVKNFVTCFKDPSFLRSFFSRLEPNRSGRYESEFPFLSRCGRERNFLRCDDRPVVFQELLPGIPGGNGRSLSYGPGLSVPFQPERLVVFPGNGRLYHPAPERAGGVGLVRSELA
;
A
#
# COMPACT_ATOMS: atom_id res chain seq x y z
N GLN A 1 -6.44 -3.51 1.94
CA GLN A 1 -6.84 -4.93 2.09
C GLN A 1 -6.40 -5.68 0.83
N LEU A 2 -6.04 -6.96 0.92
CA LEU A 2 -5.66 -7.79 -0.24
C LEU A 2 -6.73 -8.85 -0.52
N PHE A 3 -6.88 -9.20 -1.79
CA PHE A 3 -7.84 -10.18 -2.30
C PHE A 3 -7.18 -11.02 -3.40
N LEU A 4 -7.68 -12.25 -3.62
CA LEU A 4 -7.29 -13.07 -4.78
C LEU A 4 -8.05 -12.62 -6.01
N ASP A 5 -7.35 -12.52 -7.14
CA ASP A 5 -7.87 -11.91 -8.37
C ASP A 5 -9.10 -12.62 -8.94
N ASP A 6 -9.03 -13.94 -9.08
CA ASP A 6 -10.08 -14.78 -9.69
C ASP A 6 -11.06 -15.40 -8.69
N ALA A 7 -10.93 -15.06 -7.40
CA ALA A 7 -11.78 -15.66 -6.38
C ALA A 7 -13.03 -14.81 -6.14
N LYS A 8 -14.21 -15.33 -6.50
CA LYS A 8 -15.46 -14.90 -5.85
C LYS A 8 -15.40 -15.38 -4.41
N VAL A 9 -14.99 -14.50 -3.49
CA VAL A 9 -14.76 -14.83 -2.07
C VAL A 9 -16.06 -15.38 -1.47
N LYS A 10 -16.15 -16.70 -1.35
CA LYS A 10 -17.26 -17.39 -0.65
C LYS A 10 -16.96 -17.64 0.82
N ASN A 11 -15.68 -17.57 1.23
CA ASN A 11 -15.23 -17.64 2.62
C ASN A 11 -13.93 -16.85 2.81
N PHE A 12 -13.78 -16.19 3.96
CA PHE A 12 -12.62 -15.39 4.34
C PHE A 12 -11.31 -16.19 4.23
N VAL A 13 -10.47 -15.87 3.25
CA VAL A 13 -9.08 -16.35 3.23
C VAL A 13 -8.33 -15.57 4.31
N THR A 14 -8.13 -16.20 5.47
CA THR A 14 -7.64 -15.55 6.70
C THR A 14 -6.19 -15.05 6.59
N CYS A 15 -5.36 -15.66 5.73
CA CYS A 15 -3.95 -15.28 5.61
C CYS A 15 -3.74 -13.86 5.07
N PHE A 16 -4.66 -13.31 4.26
CA PHE A 16 -4.59 -11.92 3.79
C PHE A 16 -4.96 -10.87 4.85
N LYS A 17 -5.26 -11.32 6.07
CA LYS A 17 -5.39 -10.46 7.26
C LYS A 17 -4.21 -10.61 8.22
N ASP A 18 -3.31 -11.58 7.99
CA ASP A 18 -2.19 -11.81 8.90
C ASP A 18 -1.25 -10.59 8.91
N PRO A 19 -1.00 -9.96 10.08
CA PRO A 19 -0.19 -8.75 10.15
C PRO A 19 1.26 -8.94 9.68
N SER A 20 1.84 -10.11 9.94
CA SER A 20 3.23 -10.42 9.57
C SER A 20 3.39 -10.59 8.07
N PHE A 21 2.42 -11.26 7.43
CA PHE A 21 2.30 -11.36 5.99
C PHE A 21 2.14 -9.97 5.37
N LEU A 22 1.17 -9.17 5.82
CA LEU A 22 0.92 -7.84 5.26
C LEU A 22 2.14 -6.91 5.41
N ARG A 23 2.81 -6.94 6.57
CA ARG A 23 4.06 -6.20 6.77
C ARG A 23 5.12 -6.63 5.76
N SER A 24 5.33 -7.94 5.60
CA SER A 24 6.31 -8.48 4.66
C SER A 24 5.95 -8.16 3.20
N PHE A 25 4.65 -8.22 2.86
CA PHE A 25 4.13 -7.97 1.53
C PHE A 25 4.38 -6.52 1.11
N PHE A 26 3.90 -5.55 1.89
CA PHE A 26 4.04 -4.13 1.56
C PHE A 26 5.47 -3.62 1.73
N SER A 27 6.26 -4.21 2.63
CA SER A 27 7.68 -3.87 2.78
C SER A 27 8.58 -4.43 1.66
N ARG A 28 8.06 -5.21 0.72
CA ARG A 28 8.81 -5.75 -0.43
C ARG A 28 8.13 -5.48 -1.77
N LEU A 29 7.12 -4.62 -1.76
CA LEU A 29 6.38 -4.29 -2.96
C LEU A 29 7.24 -3.45 -3.90
N GLU A 30 7.33 -3.89 -5.15
CA GLU A 30 8.13 -3.29 -6.22
C GLU A 30 7.37 -3.31 -7.56
N PRO A 31 7.76 -2.50 -8.57
CA PRO A 31 7.19 -2.63 -9.91
C PRO A 31 7.52 -4.02 -10.48
N ASN A 32 6.54 -4.65 -11.12
CA ASN A 32 6.73 -5.95 -11.72
C ASN A 32 7.61 -5.84 -12.98
N ARG A 33 8.84 -6.36 -12.87
CA ARG A 33 9.81 -6.49 -13.96
C ARG A 33 10.29 -7.93 -14.11
N SER A 34 9.41 -8.89 -13.78
CA SER A 34 9.76 -10.32 -13.68
C SER A 34 9.62 -11.10 -14.99
N GLY A 35 9.14 -10.47 -16.06
CA GLY A 35 8.76 -11.06 -17.33
C GLY A 35 7.42 -11.82 -17.29
N ARG A 36 6.69 -11.79 -16.16
CA ARG A 36 5.43 -12.52 -15.97
C ARG A 36 4.31 -11.58 -15.56
N TYR A 37 3.23 -11.60 -16.33
CA TYR A 37 2.00 -10.85 -16.07
C TYR A 37 2.19 -9.34 -15.87
N GLU A 38 3.26 -8.75 -16.43
CA GLU A 38 3.62 -7.34 -16.18
C GLU A 38 2.52 -6.36 -16.61
N SER A 39 1.81 -6.66 -17.71
CA SER A 39 0.72 -5.83 -18.22
C SER A 39 -0.51 -5.84 -17.32
N GLU A 40 -0.80 -6.97 -16.69
CA GLU A 40 -2.01 -7.18 -15.88
C GLU A 40 -1.77 -6.88 -14.40
N PHE A 41 -0.56 -7.18 -13.91
CA PHE A 41 -0.15 -7.02 -12.53
C PHE A 41 1.12 -6.17 -12.46
N PRO A 42 0.98 -4.84 -12.40
CA PRO A 42 2.10 -3.89 -12.48
C PRO A 42 3.01 -3.90 -11.25
N PHE A 43 2.62 -4.58 -10.17
CA PHE A 43 3.42 -4.70 -8.95
C PHE A 43 3.67 -6.16 -8.57
N LEU A 44 4.77 -6.38 -7.85
CA LEU A 44 5.22 -7.68 -7.38
C LEU A 44 5.70 -7.56 -5.94
N SER A 45 5.35 -8.53 -5.09
CA SER A 45 5.96 -8.71 -3.78
C SER A 45 6.52 -10.12 -3.64
N ARG A 46 7.83 -10.20 -3.34
CA ARG A 46 8.56 -11.48 -3.22
C ARG A 46 8.51 -12.01 -1.78
N CYS A 47 8.09 -13.26 -1.62
CA CYS A 47 8.03 -13.93 -0.32
C CYS A 47 8.74 -15.29 -0.38
N GLY A 48 10.04 -15.30 -0.07
CA GLY A 48 10.87 -16.49 -0.23
C GLY A 48 10.92 -16.91 -1.70
N ARG A 49 10.43 -18.13 -1.99
CA ARG A 49 10.32 -18.67 -3.36
C ARG A 49 9.04 -18.25 -4.07
N GLU A 50 8.08 -17.68 -3.34
CA GLU A 50 6.78 -17.28 -3.87
C GLU A 50 6.80 -15.84 -4.40
N ARG A 51 5.98 -15.60 -5.41
CA ARG A 51 5.79 -14.30 -6.06
C ARG A 51 4.32 -13.93 -5.98
N ASN A 52 4.02 -12.84 -5.31
CA ASN A 52 2.68 -12.30 -5.24
C ASN A 52 2.54 -11.16 -6.24
N PHE A 53 1.81 -11.39 -7.31
CA PHE A 53 1.50 -10.39 -8.33
C PHE A 53 0.33 -9.52 -7.85
N LEU A 54 0.42 -8.20 -8.02
CA LEU A 54 -0.55 -7.25 -7.51
C LEU A 54 -0.99 -6.29 -8.61
N ARG A 55 -2.30 -6.13 -8.71
CA ARG A 55 -2.97 -5.00 -9.37
C ARG A 55 -3.83 -4.26 -8.37
N CYS A 56 -4.08 -2.99 -8.65
CA CYS A 56 -4.91 -2.13 -7.83
C CYS A 56 -5.57 -1.07 -8.71
N ASP A 57 -6.72 -0.55 -8.28
CA ASP A 57 -7.50 0.40 -9.08
C ASP A 57 -6.86 1.81 -9.13
N ASP A 58 -6.02 2.15 -8.16
CA ASP A 58 -5.43 3.49 -8.04
C ASP A 58 -3.95 3.43 -7.65
N ARG A 59 -3.67 3.19 -6.35
CA ARG A 59 -2.31 3.06 -5.82
C ARG A 59 -2.19 1.84 -4.92
N PRO A 60 -1.03 1.17 -4.93
CA PRO A 60 -0.83 -0.01 -4.09
C PRO A 60 -0.57 0.34 -2.62
N VAL A 61 -0.14 1.58 -2.34
CA VAL A 61 0.03 2.11 -0.98
C VAL A 61 -1.19 2.97 -0.65
N VAL A 62 -1.88 2.61 0.42
CA VAL A 62 -2.99 3.39 0.97
C VAL A 62 -2.69 3.72 2.42
N PHE A 63 -2.58 5.00 2.74
CA PHE A 63 -2.38 5.48 4.10
C PHE A 63 -3.69 5.40 4.88
N GLN A 64 -3.69 4.65 5.98
CA GLN A 64 -4.89 4.35 6.75
C GLN A 64 -5.04 5.24 7.98
N GLU A 65 -3.93 5.57 8.64
CA GLU A 65 -3.95 6.33 9.91
C GLU A 65 -2.81 7.35 9.96
N LEU A 66 -3.08 8.48 10.60
CA LEU A 66 -2.07 9.46 10.98
C LEU A 66 -1.62 9.16 12.42
N LEU A 67 -0.44 8.56 12.55
CA LEU A 67 0.15 8.17 13.82
C LEU A 67 0.76 9.40 14.53
N PRO A 68 0.60 9.49 15.86
CA PRO A 68 1.27 10.52 16.66
C PRO A 68 2.79 10.32 16.64
N GLY A 69 3.52 11.42 16.74
CA GLY A 69 4.97 11.37 16.97
C GLY A 69 5.28 10.85 18.38
N ILE A 70 6.48 10.27 18.55
CA ILE A 70 7.00 9.90 19.88
C ILE A 70 7.33 11.19 20.65
N PRO A 71 7.07 11.30 21.97
CA PRO A 71 7.54 12.41 22.78
C PRO A 71 9.07 12.59 22.64
N GLY A 72 9.52 13.77 22.19
CA GLY A 72 10.94 14.06 21.94
C GLY A 72 11.48 13.61 20.57
N GLY A 73 10.64 13.03 19.71
CA GLY A 73 10.96 12.66 18.33
C GLY A 73 10.31 13.58 17.28
N ASN A 74 10.73 13.44 16.02
CA ASN A 74 10.22 14.24 14.92
C ASN A 74 8.88 13.73 14.38
N GLY A 75 7.89 14.63 14.35
CA GLY A 75 6.75 14.62 13.43
C GLY A 75 5.70 13.51 13.60
N ARG A 76 4.53 13.73 13.01
CA ARG A 76 3.51 12.67 12.80
C ARG A 76 3.92 11.78 11.62
N SER A 77 3.33 10.60 11.51
CA SER A 77 3.63 9.66 10.42
C SER A 77 2.34 9.08 9.83
N LEU A 78 2.35 8.75 8.54
CA LEU A 78 1.23 8.07 7.87
C LEU A 78 1.47 6.57 7.80
N SER A 79 0.55 5.75 8.34
CA SER A 79 0.64 4.30 8.32
C SER A 79 0.07 3.72 7.03
N TYR A 80 0.71 2.70 6.46
CA TYR A 80 0.22 2.02 5.24
C TYR A 80 0.25 0.48 5.33
N GLY A 81 0.37 -0.03 6.55
CA GLY A 81 0.37 -1.46 6.85
C GLY A 81 0.89 -1.71 8.27
N PRO A 82 0.79 -2.96 8.77
CA PRO A 82 1.24 -3.29 10.12
C PRO A 82 2.72 -2.96 10.33
N GLY A 83 2.99 -2.01 11.24
CA GLY A 83 4.35 -1.56 11.53
C GLY A 83 5.07 -0.82 10.39
N LEU A 84 4.33 -0.34 9.38
CA LEU A 84 4.87 0.41 8.25
C LEU A 84 4.29 1.83 8.22
N SER A 85 5.18 2.82 8.16
CA SER A 85 4.80 4.23 8.05
C SER A 85 5.83 5.06 7.30
N VAL A 86 5.43 6.27 6.89
CA VAL A 86 6.32 7.30 6.34
C VAL A 86 6.12 8.61 7.12
N PRO A 87 7.15 9.48 7.22
CA PRO A 87 6.98 10.79 7.83
C PRO A 87 5.88 11.60 7.13
N PHE A 88 4.97 12.16 7.92
CA PHE A 88 3.92 13.00 7.39
C PHE A 88 4.49 14.35 6.97
N GLN A 89 4.28 14.71 5.71
CA GLN A 89 4.72 15.97 5.08
C GLN A 89 3.47 16.69 4.58
N PRO A 90 2.79 17.50 5.43
CA PRO A 90 1.54 18.19 5.08
C PRO A 90 1.62 18.97 3.76
N GLU A 91 2.76 19.63 3.52
CA GLU A 91 3.06 20.45 2.35
C GLU A 91 3.17 19.64 1.04
N ARG A 92 3.28 18.31 1.12
CA ARG A 92 3.31 17.41 -0.03
C ARG A 92 2.00 16.64 -0.21
N LEU A 93 0.96 16.99 0.53
CA LEU A 93 -0.38 16.49 0.26
C LEU A 93 -0.94 17.15 -1.01
N VAL A 94 -1.46 16.34 -1.93
CA VAL A 94 -2.00 16.81 -3.19
C VAL A 94 -3.37 16.19 -3.42
N VAL A 95 -4.37 17.03 -3.69
CA VAL A 95 -5.66 16.58 -4.21
C VAL A 95 -5.55 16.43 -5.71
N PHE A 96 -5.89 15.26 -6.25
CA PHE A 96 -5.93 15.07 -7.70
C PHE A 96 -7.28 15.56 -8.25
N PRO A 97 -7.32 16.59 -9.11
CA PRO A 97 -8.59 17.19 -9.56
C PRO A 97 -9.51 16.22 -10.30
N GLY A 98 -8.95 15.21 -10.99
CA GLY A 98 -9.72 14.28 -11.81
C GLY A 98 -10.59 13.30 -11.03
N ASN A 99 -10.28 13.03 -9.76
CA ASN A 99 -11.05 12.11 -8.92
C ASN A 99 -11.31 12.63 -7.50
N GLY A 100 -10.81 13.82 -7.15
CA GLY A 100 -10.96 14.44 -5.84
C GLY A 100 -10.21 13.73 -4.70
N ARG A 101 -9.38 12.72 -5.00
CA ARG A 101 -8.66 11.93 -4.00
C ARG A 101 -7.40 12.64 -3.53
N LEU A 102 -7.02 12.37 -2.29
CA LEU A 102 -5.86 12.95 -1.62
C LEU A 102 -4.67 11.99 -1.69
N TYR A 103 -3.49 12.49 -2.05
CA TYR A 103 -2.28 11.70 -2.22
C TYR A 103 -1.12 12.28 -1.42
N HIS A 104 -0.18 11.41 -1.03
CA HIS A 104 1.04 11.75 -0.30
C HIS A 104 2.22 10.91 -0.82
N PRO A 105 3.47 11.41 -0.75
CA PRO A 105 4.65 10.63 -1.08
C PRO A 105 4.73 9.28 -0.35
N ALA A 106 4.94 8.21 -1.12
CA ALA A 106 5.12 6.85 -0.63
C ALA A 106 6.52 6.35 -0.99
N PRO A 107 6.95 5.17 -0.48
CA PRO A 107 8.23 4.59 -0.89
C PRO A 107 8.34 4.46 -2.42
N GLU A 108 9.45 4.91 -3.01
CA GLU A 108 9.69 4.87 -4.46
C GLU A 108 9.48 3.48 -5.07
N ARG A 109 9.96 2.45 -4.36
CA ARG A 109 9.74 1.05 -4.76
C ARG A 109 8.27 0.69 -4.89
N ALA A 110 7.37 1.27 -4.11
CA ALA A 110 5.94 0.99 -4.17
C ALA A 110 5.20 1.94 -5.14
N GLY A 111 5.91 2.65 -6.01
CA GLY A 111 5.34 3.59 -6.98
C GLY A 111 5.38 5.07 -6.58
N GLY A 112 6.09 5.42 -5.49
CA GLY A 112 6.43 6.80 -5.11
C GLY A 112 5.28 7.67 -4.59
N VAL A 113 4.03 7.28 -4.82
CA VAL A 113 2.82 8.02 -4.40
C VAL A 113 1.82 7.04 -3.80
N GLY A 114 1.29 7.41 -2.63
CA GLY A 114 0.26 6.66 -1.92
C GLY A 114 -1.05 7.46 -1.84
N LEU A 115 -2.16 6.73 -1.84
CA LEU A 115 -3.49 7.28 -1.62
C LEU A 115 -3.71 7.49 -0.12
N VAL A 116 -4.22 8.64 0.29
CA VAL A 116 -4.70 8.83 1.67
C VAL A 116 -6.14 8.33 1.73
N ARG A 117 -6.42 7.40 2.65
CA ARG A 117 -7.78 6.87 2.85
C ARG A 117 -8.74 8.03 3.17
N SER A 118 -9.89 8.00 2.51
CA SER A 118 -11.06 8.78 2.89
C SER A 118 -12.13 7.83 3.41
N GLU A 119 -12.91 8.25 4.41
CA GLU A 119 -14.12 7.51 4.84
C GLU A 119 -15.34 7.83 3.97
N LEU A 120 -15.19 8.67 2.93
CA LEU A 120 -16.25 8.96 1.96
C LEU A 120 -16.36 7.82 0.94
N ALA A 121 -17.07 6.75 1.35
CA ALA A 121 -17.92 5.82 0.57
C ALA A 121 -17.92 4.42 1.20
#